data_AF-A0A1J4KZE2-F1
#
_entry.id   AF-A0A1J4KZE2-F1
#
_cell.length_a   1.000
_cell.length_b   1.000
_cell.length_c   1.000
_cell.angle_alpha   90.00
_cell.angle_beta   90.00
_cell.angle_gamma   90.00
#
_symmetry.space_group_name_H-M   'P 1'
#
loop_
_entity.id
_entity.type
_entity.pdbx_description
1 polymer ?
#
loop_
_entity_poly.entity_id
_entity_poly.type
_entity_poly.pdbx_seq_one_letter_code
_entity_poly.pdbx_strand_id
1 'polypeptide(L)'
;MNIFSLSHDLFRNLNFDSYERDFTFFVGSKEFKCNRIIADLISPKVKQNHQIDPTLDSFNVSDECDFEDDFEMIISLGEGKSINTDEIDYNNLEILFNSIGNHEFSNFIHKSLNSINITNAIYILKKRISLSLSYYNEVVFIASHFYLFTYNELSTLDEYILMEILSHQNLVIESEEWLFKFILQLTKTDPKYAVLFQFIDFANISTECIVEFTRNVSFEDLNASIWKSIIKRLTCDIEILPVPPAHRFVNKTVKIHYKPKKPMNGIISYLTNECGENVSKAGIVEVSASSTISSLQCYSPASVTDFKSDDYFFSLNIPNQWIMYHFKDHIITPTSYSIKSNCDGTNGNHPKEWIFEGSEDGIKWKELDSQINNNSLNGRYIIANFPIKKHVKCKYLRFKQTGKNWNQSFDLIITGMEIFGIIKNQSRNDK
;
A
#
# COMPACT_ATOMS: atom_id res chain seq x y z
N MET A 1 48.54 -29.74 4.66
CA MET A 1 48.12 -30.38 3.39
C MET A 1 47.25 -29.40 2.64
N ASN A 2 47.54 -29.11 1.37
CA ASN A 2 46.60 -28.38 0.52
C ASN A 2 45.51 -29.37 0.11
N ILE A 3 44.32 -29.20 0.66
CA ILE A 3 43.15 -30.03 0.35
C ILE A 3 42.41 -29.33 -0.79
N PHE A 4 42.18 -30.07 -1.87
CA PHE A 4 41.40 -29.64 -3.02
C PHE A 4 40.15 -30.53 -3.11
N SER A 5 38.98 -29.93 -3.28
CA SER A 5 37.72 -30.59 -3.56
C SER A 5 37.01 -29.89 -4.72
N LEU A 6 36.23 -30.65 -5.50
CA LEU A 6 35.39 -30.08 -6.55
C LEU A 6 34.30 -29.19 -5.95
N SER A 7 33.91 -28.13 -6.67
CA SER A 7 32.78 -27.28 -6.26
C SER A 7 31.46 -28.05 -6.36
N HIS A 8 30.59 -27.85 -5.38
CA HIS A 8 29.21 -28.33 -5.41
C HIS A 8 28.38 -27.71 -6.53
N ASP A 9 28.82 -26.60 -7.14
CA ASP A 9 28.15 -25.97 -8.29
C ASP A 9 28.16 -26.88 -9.54
N LEU A 10 29.18 -27.73 -9.68
CA LEU A 10 29.25 -28.69 -10.78
C LEU A 10 28.12 -29.72 -10.71
N PHE A 11 27.66 -30.06 -9.50
CA PHE A 11 26.55 -30.99 -9.29
C PHE A 11 25.21 -30.37 -9.72
N ARG A 12 25.00 -29.08 -9.43
CA ARG A 12 23.77 -28.34 -9.82
C ARG A 12 23.61 -28.22 -11.34
N ASN A 13 24.69 -28.36 -12.10
CA ASN A 13 24.68 -28.30 -13.56
C ASN A 13 24.42 -29.67 -14.22
N LEU A 14 24.26 -30.75 -13.43
CA LEU A 14 23.94 -32.06 -13.97
C LEU A 14 22.49 -32.08 -14.44
N ASN A 15 22.26 -32.63 -15.64
CA ASN A 15 20.92 -32.88 -16.14
C ASN A 15 20.43 -34.25 -15.64
N PHE A 16 19.74 -34.28 -14.50
CA PHE A 16 19.24 -35.52 -13.90
C PHE A 16 18.23 -36.29 -14.78
N ASP A 17 17.58 -35.61 -15.73
CA ASP A 17 16.70 -36.26 -16.71
C ASP A 17 17.44 -37.14 -17.72
N SER A 18 18.77 -37.00 -17.84
CA SER A 18 19.59 -37.86 -18.69
C SER A 18 19.96 -39.20 -18.05
N TYR A 19 19.63 -39.38 -16.76
CA TYR A 19 19.89 -40.59 -15.99
C TYR A 19 18.60 -41.36 -15.73
N GLU A 20 18.71 -42.67 -15.49
CA GLU A 20 17.56 -43.52 -15.22
C GLU A 20 16.85 -43.12 -13.91
N ARG A 21 15.52 -43.10 -13.94
CA ARG A 21 14.64 -42.79 -12.80
C ARG A 21 14.29 -44.10 -12.09
N ASP A 22 15.29 -44.70 -11.46
CA ASP A 22 15.34 -46.06 -10.92
C ASP A 22 14.92 -46.20 -9.45
N PHE A 23 14.36 -45.14 -8.85
CA PHE A 23 13.85 -45.17 -7.48
C PHE A 23 12.47 -44.52 -7.35
N THR A 24 11.58 -45.11 -6.54
CA THR A 24 10.19 -44.63 -6.37
C THR A 24 9.84 -44.32 -4.92
N PHE A 25 9.41 -43.09 -4.66
CA PHE A 25 8.77 -42.72 -3.40
C PHE A 25 7.25 -42.87 -3.50
N PHE A 26 6.62 -43.40 -2.46
CA PHE A 26 5.17 -43.46 -2.33
C PHE A 26 4.70 -42.46 -1.26
N VAL A 27 3.78 -41.57 -1.63
CA VAL A 27 3.10 -40.63 -0.73
C VAL A 27 1.60 -40.84 -0.94
N GLY A 28 0.93 -41.48 0.02
CA GLY A 28 -0.44 -41.92 -0.13
C GLY A 28 -0.60 -42.86 -1.32
N SER A 29 -1.35 -42.42 -2.33
CA SER A 29 -1.60 -43.20 -3.55
C SER A 29 -0.72 -42.82 -4.74
N LYS A 30 0.04 -41.72 -4.65
CA LYS A 30 0.87 -41.22 -5.75
C LYS A 30 2.30 -41.78 -5.69
N GLU A 31 2.85 -41.98 -6.90
CA GLU A 31 4.21 -42.45 -7.13
C GLU A 31 5.10 -41.29 -7.61
N PHE A 32 6.25 -41.11 -6.99
CA PHE A 32 7.23 -40.09 -7.36
C PHE A 32 8.56 -40.74 -7.71
N LYS A 33 8.91 -40.71 -9.01
CA LYS A 33 10.12 -41.34 -9.52
C LYS A 33 11.31 -40.37 -9.56
N CYS A 34 12.46 -40.83 -9.07
CA CYS A 34 13.70 -40.07 -9.11
C CYS A 34 14.90 -41.00 -9.37
N ASN A 35 16.06 -40.40 -9.62
CA ASN A 35 17.29 -41.18 -9.69
C ASN A 35 17.67 -41.66 -8.28
N ARG A 36 18.23 -42.86 -8.16
CA ARG A 36 18.70 -43.44 -6.90
C ARG A 36 19.62 -42.53 -6.10
N ILE A 37 20.49 -41.78 -6.79
CA ILE A 37 21.39 -40.82 -6.15
C ILE A 37 20.63 -39.62 -5.54
N ILE A 38 19.53 -39.20 -6.15
CA ILE A 38 18.66 -38.16 -5.63
C ILE A 38 17.93 -38.68 -4.39
N ALA A 39 17.44 -39.92 -4.44
CA ALA A 39 16.82 -40.57 -3.28
C ALA A 39 17.76 -40.63 -2.07
N ASP A 40 19.02 -41.02 -2.27
CA ASP A 40 20.05 -41.04 -1.23
C ASP A 40 20.42 -39.64 -0.70
N LEU A 41 20.35 -38.64 -1.57
CA LEU A 41 20.68 -37.26 -1.22
C LEU A 41 19.58 -36.63 -0.35
N ILE A 42 18.32 -36.79 -0.73
CA ILE A 42 17.19 -36.17 -0.04
C ILE A 42 16.78 -36.95 1.21
N SER A 43 17.02 -38.27 1.27
CA SER A 43 16.55 -39.15 2.34
C SER A 43 17.70 -39.91 3.01
N PRO A 44 18.19 -39.45 4.18
CA PRO A 44 19.13 -40.19 5.00
C PRO A 44 18.65 -41.60 5.36
N LYS A 45 17.33 -41.81 5.49
CA LYS A 45 16.76 -43.16 5.71
C LYS A 45 16.96 -44.06 4.49
N VAL A 46 16.65 -43.59 3.29
CA VAL A 46 16.85 -44.38 2.06
C VAL A 46 18.33 -44.69 1.86
N LYS A 47 19.21 -43.71 2.09
CA LYS A 47 20.67 -43.92 2.05
C LYS A 47 21.13 -45.02 3.01
N GLN A 48 20.61 -45.04 4.24
CA GLN A 48 20.90 -46.12 5.20
C GLN A 48 20.34 -47.47 4.71
N ASN A 49 19.12 -47.49 4.17
CA ASN A 49 18.53 -48.69 3.61
C ASN A 49 19.36 -49.25 2.45
N HIS A 50 19.86 -48.40 1.55
CA HIS A 50 20.73 -48.81 0.44
C HIS A 50 22.10 -49.33 0.88
N GLN A 51 22.60 -48.89 2.04
CA GLN A 51 23.81 -49.47 2.62
C GLN A 51 23.59 -50.91 3.13
N ILE A 52 22.36 -51.23 3.53
CA ILE A 52 21.96 -52.56 4.00
C ILE A 52 21.56 -53.45 2.82
N ASP A 53 20.72 -52.92 1.93
CA ASP A 53 20.19 -53.56 0.73
C ASP A 53 20.31 -52.63 -0.49
N PRO A 54 21.37 -52.80 -1.30
CA PRO A 54 21.58 -52.03 -2.52
C PRO A 54 20.57 -52.29 -3.64
N THR A 55 19.63 -53.23 -3.48
CA THR A 55 18.62 -53.54 -4.50
C THR A 55 17.27 -52.89 -4.22
N LEU A 56 17.08 -52.30 -3.03
CA LEU A 56 15.87 -51.59 -2.66
C LEU A 56 15.65 -50.41 -3.63
N ASP A 57 14.48 -50.36 -4.25
CA ASP A 57 14.13 -49.44 -5.34
C ASP A 57 12.94 -48.53 -5.01
N SER A 58 12.41 -48.66 -3.79
CA SER A 58 11.25 -47.87 -3.37
C SER A 58 11.16 -47.62 -1.87
N PHE A 59 10.45 -46.55 -1.49
CA PHE A 59 10.25 -46.15 -0.09
C PHE A 59 8.90 -45.49 0.13
N ASN A 60 8.17 -45.92 1.16
CA ASN A 60 6.92 -45.29 1.57
C ASN A 60 7.18 -44.15 2.57
N VAL A 61 6.74 -42.95 2.21
CA VAL A 61 6.96 -41.68 2.93
C VAL A 61 5.84 -41.40 3.92
N SER A 62 4.59 -41.64 3.52
CA SER A 62 3.37 -41.31 4.26
C SER A 62 2.20 -42.11 3.69
N ASP A 63 1.34 -42.64 4.57
CA ASP A 63 0.07 -43.28 4.17
C ASP A 63 -1.09 -42.25 4.07
N GLU A 64 -0.86 -40.98 4.45
CA GLU A 64 -1.84 -39.90 4.43
C GLU A 64 -1.78 -39.12 3.09
N CYS A 65 -2.93 -38.90 2.45
CA CYS A 65 -3.07 -38.39 1.08
C CYS A 65 -3.01 -36.86 0.90
N ASP A 66 -2.86 -36.06 1.97
CA ASP A 66 -3.08 -34.61 1.88
C ASP A 66 -1.87 -33.80 1.34
N PHE A 67 -0.71 -34.45 1.11
CA PHE A 67 0.57 -33.76 0.85
C PHE A 67 1.23 -34.13 -0.49
N GLU A 68 0.47 -34.73 -1.40
CA GLU A 68 1.02 -35.34 -2.61
C GLU A 68 1.76 -34.33 -3.52
N ASP A 69 1.22 -33.13 -3.72
CA ASP A 69 1.78 -32.17 -4.68
C ASP A 69 3.06 -31.47 -4.16
N ASP A 70 3.30 -31.48 -2.84
CA ASP A 70 4.47 -30.86 -2.21
C ASP A 70 5.73 -31.74 -2.33
N PHE A 71 5.58 -33.06 -2.51
CA PHE A 71 6.73 -33.97 -2.55
C PHE A 71 7.56 -33.83 -3.84
N GLU A 72 6.95 -33.42 -4.95
CA GLU A 72 7.67 -33.12 -6.20
C GLU A 72 8.67 -31.96 -6.02
N MET A 73 8.36 -31.02 -5.12
CA MET A 73 9.29 -29.94 -4.76
C MET A 73 10.53 -30.49 -4.05
N ILE A 74 10.38 -31.50 -3.19
CA ILE A 74 11.51 -32.12 -2.48
C ILE A 74 12.46 -32.82 -3.45
N ILE A 75 11.93 -33.52 -4.45
CA ILE A 75 12.74 -34.14 -5.51
C ILE A 75 13.46 -33.04 -6.31
N SER A 76 12.76 -31.98 -6.67
CA SER A 76 13.34 -30.84 -7.39
C SER A 76 14.48 -30.17 -6.61
N LEU A 77 14.37 -30.06 -5.29
CA LEU A 77 15.45 -29.57 -4.42
C LEU A 77 16.68 -30.49 -4.48
N GLY A 78 16.47 -31.81 -4.46
CA GLY A 78 17.54 -32.80 -4.61
C GLY A 78 18.29 -32.67 -5.95
N GLU A 79 17.56 -32.34 -7.02
CA GLU A 79 18.13 -32.06 -8.35
C GLU A 79 18.89 -30.73 -8.42
N GLY A 80 18.90 -29.94 -7.34
CA GLY A 80 19.61 -28.66 -7.26
C GLY A 80 18.80 -27.46 -7.73
N LYS A 81 17.49 -27.60 -7.97
CA LYS A 81 16.59 -26.47 -8.25
C LYS A 81 16.30 -25.71 -6.95
N SER A 82 16.16 -24.39 -7.05
CA SER A 82 15.72 -23.55 -5.93
C SER A 82 14.20 -23.40 -5.94
N ILE A 83 13.60 -23.47 -4.76
CA ILE A 83 12.17 -23.19 -4.57
C ILE A 83 11.96 -21.72 -4.17
N ASN A 84 10.85 -21.12 -4.61
CA ASN A 84 10.40 -19.84 -4.08
C ASN A 84 9.65 -20.10 -2.78
N THR A 85 10.14 -19.58 -1.66
CA THR A 85 9.57 -19.82 -0.34
C THR A 85 8.27 -19.05 -0.05
N ASP A 86 7.90 -18.07 -0.89
CA ASP A 86 6.77 -17.18 -0.64
C ASP A 86 5.39 -17.84 -0.87
N GLU A 87 5.33 -18.99 -1.54
CA GLU A 87 4.09 -19.69 -1.92
C GLU A 87 3.93 -21.08 -1.27
N ILE A 88 4.77 -21.42 -0.28
CA ILE A 88 4.92 -22.79 0.21
C ILE A 88 4.30 -22.96 1.59
N ASP A 89 3.55 -24.05 1.79
CA ASP A 89 3.19 -24.51 3.13
C ASP A 89 4.39 -25.20 3.78
N TYR A 90 5.09 -24.45 4.62
CA TYR A 90 6.24 -24.92 5.37
C TYR A 90 5.92 -26.11 6.30
N ASN A 91 4.68 -26.26 6.79
CA ASN A 91 4.34 -27.36 7.69
C ASN A 91 4.36 -28.70 6.95
N ASN A 92 3.80 -28.73 5.73
CA ASN A 92 3.76 -29.93 4.90
C ASN A 92 5.17 -30.38 4.54
N LEU A 93 6.01 -29.45 4.07
CA LEU A 93 7.40 -29.75 3.76
C LEU A 93 8.16 -30.26 4.98
N GLU A 94 7.96 -29.68 6.17
CA GLU A 94 8.64 -30.14 7.38
C GLU A 94 8.23 -31.58 7.75
N ILE A 95 6.94 -31.93 7.63
CA ILE A 95 6.46 -33.30 7.84
C ILE A 95 7.13 -34.26 6.86
N LEU A 96 7.13 -33.93 5.57
CA LEU A 96 7.71 -34.76 4.51
C LEU A 96 9.24 -34.91 4.65
N PHE A 97 9.97 -33.83 4.97
CA PHE A 97 11.41 -33.89 5.23
C PHE A 97 11.72 -34.77 6.46
N ASN A 98 10.93 -34.66 7.52
CA ASN A 98 11.11 -35.49 8.71
C ASN A 98 10.76 -36.97 8.46
N SER A 99 9.75 -37.28 7.64
CA SER A 99 9.37 -38.66 7.34
C SER A 99 10.47 -39.41 6.57
N ILE A 100 11.20 -38.72 5.68
CA ILE A 100 12.39 -39.25 5.00
C ILE A 100 13.69 -39.14 5.83
N GLY A 101 13.60 -38.60 7.05
CA GLY A 101 14.71 -38.50 8.01
C GLY A 101 15.72 -37.39 7.68
N ASN A 102 15.34 -36.39 6.91
CA ASN A 102 16.17 -35.24 6.57
C ASN A 102 15.76 -34.02 7.42
N HIS A 103 16.71 -33.51 8.20
CA HIS A 103 16.48 -32.39 9.12
C HIS A 103 17.07 -31.05 8.62
N GLU A 104 17.57 -30.97 7.38
CA GLU A 104 18.15 -29.75 6.83
C GLU A 104 17.12 -28.62 6.72
N PHE A 105 15.89 -28.96 6.30
CA PHE A 105 14.80 -28.00 6.24
C PHE A 105 14.45 -27.45 7.62
N SER A 106 14.31 -28.32 8.62
CA SER A 106 14.11 -27.94 10.02
C SER A 106 15.21 -27.01 10.54
N ASN A 107 16.48 -27.27 10.20
CA ASN A 107 17.61 -26.40 10.56
C ASN A 107 17.57 -25.05 9.84
N PHE A 108 17.16 -25.02 8.58
CA PHE A 108 16.93 -23.78 7.83
C PHE A 108 15.83 -22.94 8.48
N ILE A 109 14.72 -23.57 8.88
CA ILE A 109 13.63 -22.93 9.62
C ILE A 109 14.12 -22.41 10.98
N HIS A 110 14.88 -23.19 11.74
CA HIS A 110 15.45 -22.72 13.02
C HIS A 110 16.37 -21.52 12.86
N LYS A 111 17.13 -21.42 11.76
CA LYS A 111 17.90 -20.23 11.44
C LYS A 111 17.01 -19.04 11.06
N SER A 112 15.95 -19.26 10.29
CA SER A 112 15.04 -18.20 9.84
C SER A 112 14.12 -17.69 10.94
N LEU A 113 13.77 -18.52 11.95
CA LEU A 113 13.07 -18.12 13.18
C LEU A 113 13.77 -17.00 13.96
N ASN A 114 15.07 -16.76 13.72
CA ASN A 114 15.82 -15.68 14.37
C ASN A 114 15.77 -14.34 13.62
N SER A 115 15.25 -14.31 12.38
CA SER A 115 15.18 -13.10 11.56
C SER A 115 13.78 -12.93 10.96
N ILE A 116 12.96 -12.13 11.64
CA ILE A 116 11.61 -11.81 11.20
C ILE A 116 11.61 -10.77 10.07
N ASN A 117 10.77 -10.98 9.06
CA ASN A 117 10.51 -10.09 7.94
C ASN A 117 9.03 -10.21 7.53
N ILE A 118 8.61 -9.44 6.52
CA ILE A 118 7.20 -9.38 6.10
C ILE A 118 6.70 -10.73 5.58
N THR A 119 7.50 -11.48 4.81
CA THR A 119 7.05 -12.72 4.18
C THR A 119 6.99 -13.89 5.15
N ASN A 120 7.80 -13.89 6.22
CA ASN A 120 7.86 -15.00 7.17
C ASN A 120 7.16 -14.73 8.52
N ALA A 121 6.76 -13.50 8.85
CA ALA A 121 6.28 -13.14 10.19
C ALA A 121 5.07 -13.97 10.66
N ILE A 122 4.06 -14.15 9.82
CA ILE A 122 2.84 -14.91 10.16
C ILE A 122 3.17 -16.39 10.37
N TYR A 123 4.05 -16.94 9.54
CA TYR A 123 4.52 -18.32 9.68
C TYR A 123 5.30 -18.52 11.00
N ILE A 124 6.27 -17.65 11.29
CA ILE A 124 7.07 -17.70 12.52
C ILE A 124 6.16 -17.59 13.76
N LEU A 125 5.17 -16.70 13.73
CA LEU A 125 4.18 -16.55 14.79
C LEU A 125 3.43 -17.87 15.04
N LYS A 126 2.83 -18.46 14.00
CA LYS A 126 2.10 -19.73 14.12
C LYS A 126 2.98 -20.87 14.63
N LYS A 127 4.23 -20.96 14.15
CA LYS A 127 5.16 -22.00 14.58
C LYS A 127 5.55 -21.83 16.05
N ARG A 128 5.76 -20.60 16.51
CA ARG A 128 6.01 -20.33 17.93
C ARG A 128 4.81 -20.70 18.79
N ILE A 129 3.59 -20.41 18.34
CA ILE A 129 2.35 -20.84 19.01
C ILE A 129 2.28 -22.37 19.09
N SER A 130 2.50 -23.09 17.98
CA SER A 130 2.45 -24.56 17.97
C SER A 130 3.49 -25.21 18.87
N LEU A 131 4.65 -24.56 19.03
CA LEU A 131 5.73 -25.00 19.93
C LEU A 131 5.59 -24.48 21.36
N SER A 132 4.52 -23.74 21.70
CA SER A 132 4.33 -23.10 23.00
C SER A 132 5.50 -22.19 23.41
N LEU A 133 6.14 -21.54 22.44
CA LEU A 133 7.22 -20.58 22.64
C LEU A 133 6.68 -19.15 22.76
N SER A 134 7.44 -18.27 23.41
CA SER A 134 7.11 -16.83 23.44
C SER A 134 7.13 -16.26 22.02
N TYR A 135 6.10 -15.51 21.65
CA TYR A 135 5.94 -14.90 20.32
C TYR A 135 5.75 -13.37 20.35
N TYR A 136 6.19 -12.72 21.44
CA TYR A 136 6.01 -11.29 21.63
C TYR A 136 6.63 -10.45 20.50
N ASN A 137 7.84 -10.81 20.04
CA ASN A 137 8.54 -10.08 18.99
C ASN A 137 7.79 -10.13 17.65
N GLU A 138 7.15 -11.26 17.37
CA GLU A 138 6.34 -11.48 16.19
C GLU A 138 5.10 -10.58 16.21
N VAL A 139 4.39 -10.52 17.35
CA VAL A 139 3.24 -9.62 17.54
C VAL A 139 3.65 -8.16 17.37
N VAL A 140 4.78 -7.75 17.97
CA VAL A 140 5.31 -6.38 17.83
C VAL A 140 5.61 -6.05 16.35
N PHE A 141 6.28 -6.98 15.65
CA PHE A 141 6.63 -6.80 14.25
C PHE A 141 5.40 -6.70 13.36
N ILE A 142 4.46 -7.64 13.51
CA ILE A 142 3.21 -7.68 12.74
C ILE A 142 2.38 -6.43 13.02
N ALA A 143 2.23 -6.00 14.27
CA ALA A 143 1.52 -4.77 14.60
C ALA A 143 2.12 -3.54 13.90
N SER A 144 3.45 -3.40 13.92
CA SER A 144 4.15 -2.28 13.27
C SER A 144 4.15 -2.29 11.74
N HIS A 145 3.78 -3.43 11.14
CA HIS A 145 3.72 -3.62 9.68
C HIS A 145 2.34 -4.13 9.24
N PHE A 146 1.30 -3.95 10.05
CA PHE A 146 0.01 -4.64 9.85
C PHE A 146 -0.59 -4.35 8.47
N TYR A 147 -0.45 -3.10 8.02
CA TYR A 147 -0.84 -2.60 6.71
C TYR A 147 -0.17 -3.28 5.50
N LEU A 148 0.91 -4.06 5.70
CA LEU A 148 1.62 -4.76 4.62
C LEU A 148 1.10 -6.18 4.38
N PHE A 149 0.30 -6.72 5.30
CA PHE A 149 -0.22 -8.08 5.20
C PHE A 149 -1.55 -8.11 4.47
N THR A 150 -1.77 -9.15 3.68
CA THR A 150 -3.01 -9.37 2.95
C THR A 150 -4.10 -9.96 3.84
N TYR A 151 -5.36 -9.85 3.40
CA TYR A 151 -6.48 -10.53 4.07
C TYR A 151 -6.24 -12.04 4.18
N ASN A 152 -5.71 -12.67 3.13
CA ASN A 152 -5.48 -14.11 3.11
C ASN A 152 -4.46 -14.56 4.16
N GLU A 153 -3.44 -13.75 4.44
CA GLU A 153 -2.47 -14.06 5.48
C GLU A 153 -3.06 -13.85 6.88
N LEU A 154 -3.68 -12.70 7.11
CA LEU A 154 -4.20 -12.32 8.44
C LEU A 154 -5.43 -13.12 8.87
N SER A 155 -6.30 -13.51 7.93
CA SER A 155 -7.50 -14.31 8.22
C SER A 155 -7.20 -15.72 8.73
N THR A 156 -5.95 -16.15 8.64
CA THR A 156 -5.51 -17.45 9.18
C THR A 156 -5.15 -17.40 10.65
N LEU A 157 -5.17 -16.22 11.29
CA LEU A 157 -4.93 -16.03 12.71
C LEU A 157 -6.25 -16.11 13.48
N ASP A 158 -6.20 -16.66 14.69
CA ASP A 158 -7.37 -16.69 15.58
C ASP A 158 -7.70 -15.32 16.19
N GLU A 159 -8.88 -15.22 16.81
CA GLU A 159 -9.39 -13.97 17.37
C GLU A 159 -8.52 -13.42 18.50
N TYR A 160 -7.88 -14.29 19.30
CA TYR A 160 -7.06 -13.88 20.42
C TYR A 160 -5.75 -13.26 19.95
N ILE A 161 -5.10 -13.88 18.95
CA ILE A 161 -3.88 -13.37 18.35
C ILE A 161 -4.15 -12.05 17.62
N LEU A 162 -5.26 -11.94 16.88
CA LEU A 162 -5.66 -10.68 16.27
C LEU A 162 -5.94 -9.60 17.32
N MET A 163 -6.58 -9.94 18.45
CA MET A 163 -6.75 -9.01 19.57
C MET A 163 -5.41 -8.53 20.15
N GLU A 164 -4.44 -9.42 20.33
CA GLU A 164 -3.11 -9.05 20.82
C GLU A 164 -2.40 -8.09 19.85
N ILE A 165 -2.45 -8.38 18.54
CA ILE A 165 -1.86 -7.52 17.50
C ILE A 165 -2.54 -6.15 17.46
N LEU A 166 -3.88 -6.11 17.41
CA LEU A 166 -4.65 -4.87 17.28
C LEU A 166 -4.67 -4.01 18.56
N SER A 167 -4.39 -4.61 19.72
CA SER A 167 -4.23 -3.87 20.98
C SER A 167 -2.83 -3.30 21.18
N HIS A 168 -1.86 -3.67 20.33
CA HIS A 168 -0.47 -3.32 20.53
C HIS A 168 -0.20 -1.83 20.26
N GLN A 169 0.62 -1.19 21.10
CA GLN A 169 0.96 0.24 21.01
C GLN A 169 1.65 0.65 19.70
N ASN A 170 2.34 -0.28 19.05
CA ASN A 170 3.03 -0.06 17.78
C ASN A 170 2.14 -0.37 16.56
N LEU A 171 0.83 -0.57 16.73
CA LEU A 171 -0.05 -0.89 15.61
C LEU A 171 -0.02 0.23 14.55
N VAL A 172 0.24 -0.15 13.30
CA VAL A 172 0.20 0.73 12.12
C VAL A 172 -0.75 0.14 11.07
N ILE A 173 -1.85 0.85 10.78
CA ILE A 173 -2.87 0.46 9.79
C ILE A 173 -2.95 1.47 8.63
N GLU A 174 -3.55 1.09 7.50
CA GLU A 174 -3.74 2.01 6.36
C GLU A 174 -4.71 3.14 6.71
N SER A 175 -5.89 2.80 7.23
CA SER A 175 -6.93 3.71 7.69
C SER A 175 -7.92 2.96 8.60
N GLU A 176 -8.75 3.66 9.36
CA GLU A 176 -9.84 3.01 10.12
C GLU A 176 -10.86 2.35 9.19
N GLU A 177 -11.08 2.91 7.99
CA GLU A 177 -11.99 2.30 7.01
C GLU A 177 -11.47 0.97 6.48
N TRP A 178 -10.15 0.88 6.24
CA TRP A 178 -9.52 -0.36 5.84
C TRP A 178 -9.64 -1.41 6.96
N LEU A 179 -9.33 -1.03 8.20
CA LEU A 179 -9.45 -1.93 9.36
C LEU A 179 -10.89 -2.37 9.58
N PHE A 180 -11.86 -1.45 9.43
CA PHE A 180 -13.29 -1.76 9.49
C PHE A 180 -13.70 -2.81 8.45
N LYS A 181 -13.33 -2.60 7.18
CA LYS A 181 -13.65 -3.54 6.10
C LYS A 181 -12.99 -4.89 6.30
N PHE A 182 -11.75 -4.91 6.77
CA PHE A 182 -11.02 -6.12 7.14
C PHE A 182 -11.77 -6.92 8.22
N ILE A 183 -12.12 -6.29 9.35
CA ILE A 183 -12.85 -6.94 10.44
C ILE A 183 -14.24 -7.40 9.98
N LEU A 184 -14.96 -6.57 9.23
CA LEU A 184 -16.27 -6.91 8.69
C LEU A 184 -16.22 -8.13 7.77
N GLN A 185 -15.14 -8.31 7.01
CA GLN A 185 -14.95 -9.49 6.17
C GLN A 185 -14.68 -10.73 7.03
N LEU A 186 -13.91 -10.62 8.13
CA LEU A 186 -13.73 -11.72 9.08
C LEU A 186 -15.05 -12.13 9.76
N THR A 187 -15.89 -11.17 10.16
CA THR A 187 -17.17 -11.49 10.80
C THR A 187 -18.17 -12.19 9.87
N LYS A 188 -18.04 -11.98 8.55
CA LYS A 188 -18.81 -12.74 7.56
C LYS A 188 -18.40 -14.22 7.52
N THR A 189 -17.16 -14.53 7.89
CA THR A 189 -16.68 -15.92 7.99
C THR A 189 -17.02 -16.56 9.34
N ASP A 190 -16.81 -15.83 10.43
CA ASP A 190 -17.14 -16.29 11.79
C ASP A 190 -17.52 -15.09 12.68
N PRO A 191 -18.73 -15.06 13.28
CA PRO A 191 -19.19 -13.98 14.15
C PRO A 191 -18.25 -13.67 15.33
N LYS A 192 -17.43 -14.63 15.80
CA LYS A 192 -16.54 -14.43 16.95
C LYS A 192 -15.57 -13.25 16.78
N TYR A 193 -15.23 -12.90 15.53
CA TYR A 193 -14.34 -11.78 15.23
C TYR A 193 -14.96 -10.41 15.47
N ALA A 194 -16.27 -10.31 15.77
CA ALA A 194 -16.93 -9.03 16.01
C ALA A 194 -16.34 -8.28 17.23
N VAL A 195 -15.73 -9.00 18.18
CA VAL A 195 -15.00 -8.39 19.31
C VAL A 195 -13.90 -7.43 18.83
N LEU A 196 -13.31 -7.65 17.64
CA LEU A 196 -12.24 -6.83 17.09
C LEU A 196 -12.69 -5.41 16.73
N PHE A 197 -14.00 -5.16 16.53
CA PHE A 197 -14.52 -3.81 16.28
C PHE A 197 -14.18 -2.84 17.44
N GLN A 198 -13.85 -3.36 18.63
CA GLN A 198 -13.42 -2.54 19.76
C GLN A 198 -12.15 -1.73 19.50
N PHE A 199 -11.34 -2.17 18.55
CA PHE A 199 -10.08 -1.51 18.21
C PHE A 199 -10.25 -0.41 17.19
N ILE A 200 -11.43 -0.24 16.57
CA ILE A 200 -11.69 0.82 15.59
C ILE A 200 -12.02 2.13 16.29
N ASP A 201 -11.44 3.21 15.80
CA ASP A 201 -11.87 4.57 16.16
C ASP A 201 -13.01 5.00 15.25
N PHE A 202 -14.26 4.74 15.68
CA PHE A 202 -15.45 5.06 14.89
C PHE A 202 -15.56 6.57 14.58
N ALA A 203 -14.87 7.43 15.33
CA ALA A 203 -14.75 8.86 15.04
C ALA A 203 -14.11 9.14 13.66
N ASN A 204 -13.32 8.20 13.14
CA ASN A 204 -12.48 8.36 11.96
C ASN A 204 -12.90 7.45 10.78
N ILE A 205 -14.16 6.99 10.76
CA ILE A 205 -14.74 6.28 9.61
C ILE A 205 -15.88 7.10 8.97
N SER A 206 -16.13 6.87 7.68
CA SER A 206 -17.20 7.51 6.93
C SER A 206 -18.60 7.10 7.37
N THR A 207 -19.59 7.93 7.03
CA THR A 207 -21.01 7.65 7.28
C THR A 207 -21.45 6.36 6.57
N GLU A 208 -20.91 6.10 5.38
CA GLU A 208 -21.15 4.89 4.59
C GLU A 208 -20.73 3.63 5.36
N CYS A 209 -19.53 3.63 5.95
CA CYS A 209 -19.04 2.52 6.79
C CYS A 209 -19.89 2.35 8.06
N ILE A 210 -20.37 3.43 8.67
CA ILE A 210 -21.27 3.35 9.83
C ILE A 210 -22.59 2.70 9.45
N VAL A 211 -23.17 3.08 8.31
CA VAL A 211 -24.39 2.44 7.80
C VAL A 211 -24.15 0.96 7.55
N GLU A 212 -23.00 0.60 6.97
CA GLU A 212 -22.62 -0.79 6.76
C GLU A 212 -22.48 -1.55 8.09
N PHE A 213 -21.86 -0.96 9.11
CA PHE A 213 -21.75 -1.54 10.45
C PHE A 213 -23.13 -1.87 11.03
N THR A 214 -24.06 -0.90 11.02
CA THR A 214 -25.41 -1.09 11.58
C THR A 214 -26.24 -2.16 10.87
N ARG A 215 -25.92 -2.47 9.61
CA ARG A 215 -26.63 -3.49 8.82
C ARG A 215 -26.09 -4.90 9.04
N ASN A 216 -24.81 -5.03 9.41
CA ASN A 216 -24.12 -6.31 9.43
C ASN A 216 -23.74 -6.79 10.84
N VAL A 217 -23.73 -5.91 11.86
CA VAL A 217 -23.33 -6.25 13.23
C VAL A 217 -24.55 -6.21 14.15
N SER A 218 -24.79 -7.31 14.88
CA SER A 218 -25.91 -7.40 15.82
C SER A 218 -25.62 -6.61 17.09
N PHE A 219 -26.68 -6.22 17.80
CA PHE A 219 -26.54 -5.64 19.14
C PHE A 219 -25.89 -6.63 20.13
N GLU A 220 -26.08 -7.93 19.93
CA GLU A 220 -25.50 -8.99 20.77
C GLU A 220 -23.97 -9.07 20.66
N ASP A 221 -23.41 -8.58 19.55
CA ASP A 221 -21.97 -8.56 19.30
C ASP A 221 -21.29 -7.32 19.90
N LEU A 222 -22.08 -6.36 20.42
CA LEU A 222 -21.55 -5.15 21.02
C LEU A 222 -21.00 -5.43 22.41
N ASN A 223 -19.79 -4.93 22.66
CA ASN A 223 -19.21 -4.87 24.00
C ASN A 223 -19.07 -3.42 24.47
N ALA A 224 -18.72 -3.24 25.75
CA ALA A 224 -18.59 -1.91 26.35
C ALA A 224 -17.56 -1.01 25.63
N SER A 225 -16.50 -1.61 25.07
CA SER A 225 -15.44 -0.89 24.35
C SER A 225 -15.92 -0.42 22.97
N ILE A 226 -16.61 -1.29 22.21
CA ILE A 226 -17.25 -0.93 20.94
C ILE A 226 -18.26 0.19 21.17
N TRP A 227 -19.13 0.02 22.17
CA TRP A 227 -20.14 1.01 22.52
C TRP A 227 -19.52 2.36 22.89
N LYS A 228 -18.42 2.37 23.64
CA LYS A 228 -17.68 3.60 23.98
C LYS A 228 -17.11 4.29 22.73
N SER A 229 -16.61 3.53 21.76
CA SER A 229 -16.10 4.08 20.49
C SER A 229 -17.24 4.68 19.65
N ILE A 230 -18.40 4.04 19.62
CA ILE A 230 -19.62 4.57 18.98
C ILE A 230 -20.08 5.87 19.67
N ILE A 231 -20.14 5.90 21.01
CA ILE A 231 -20.49 7.12 21.76
C ILE A 231 -19.56 8.25 21.38
N LYS A 232 -18.24 8.00 21.36
CA LYS A 232 -17.23 9.00 20.96
C LYS A 232 -17.59 9.60 19.60
N ARG A 233 -17.92 8.77 18.60
CA ARG A 233 -18.37 9.22 17.27
C ARG A 233 -19.64 10.07 17.30
N LEU A 234 -20.63 9.70 18.12
CA LEU A 234 -21.91 10.42 18.25
C LEU A 234 -21.76 11.77 18.96
N THR A 235 -20.76 11.90 19.83
CA THR A 235 -20.49 13.12 20.60
C THR A 235 -19.43 14.03 19.97
N CYS A 236 -18.82 13.64 18.84
CA CYS A 236 -17.87 14.49 18.14
C CYS A 236 -18.59 15.60 17.37
N ASP A 237 -18.24 16.85 17.65
CA ASP A 237 -18.66 17.98 16.83
C ASP A 237 -18.14 17.80 15.40
N ILE A 238 -19.00 18.05 14.40
CA ILE A 238 -18.70 17.87 12.97
C ILE A 238 -17.46 18.66 12.53
N GLU A 239 -17.12 19.74 13.25
CA GLU A 239 -15.96 20.60 12.97
C GLU A 239 -14.65 20.12 13.63
N ILE A 240 -14.70 19.24 14.63
CA ILE A 240 -13.53 18.79 15.41
C ILE A 240 -13.54 17.26 15.49
N LEU A 241 -13.20 16.61 14.38
CA LEU A 241 -12.89 15.18 14.43
C LEU A 241 -11.63 14.97 15.31
N PRO A 242 -11.66 14.01 16.26
CA PRO A 242 -10.51 13.68 17.09
C PRO A 242 -9.29 13.41 16.22
N VAL A 243 -8.15 13.98 16.60
CA VAL A 243 -6.86 13.69 15.99
C VAL A 243 -6.43 12.29 16.46
N PRO A 244 -6.38 11.28 15.58
CA PRO A 244 -5.83 9.97 15.92
C PRO A 244 -4.30 10.04 16.09
N PRO A 245 -3.70 9.16 16.91
CA PRO A 245 -2.27 9.19 17.20
C PRO A 245 -1.39 9.04 15.94
N ALA A 246 -0.31 9.84 15.83
CA ALA A 246 0.62 9.91 14.68
C ALA A 246 1.16 8.57 14.21
N HIS A 247 1.33 7.65 15.16
CA HIS A 247 1.94 6.35 14.94
C HIS A 247 0.95 5.32 14.43
N ARG A 248 -0.36 5.58 14.48
CA ARG A 248 -1.39 4.59 14.14
C ARG A 248 -1.61 4.39 12.64
N PHE A 249 -1.27 5.37 11.81
CA PHE A 249 -1.46 5.29 10.36
C PHE A 249 -0.16 5.30 9.58
N VAL A 250 -0.17 4.59 8.44
CA VAL A 250 0.91 4.66 7.46
C VAL A 250 1.05 6.09 6.97
N ASN A 251 2.19 6.71 7.25
CA ASN A 251 2.59 7.98 6.65
C ASN A 251 2.99 7.76 5.18
N LYS A 252 2.03 7.37 4.32
CA LYS A 252 2.26 7.13 2.88
C LYS A 252 2.77 8.42 2.26
N THR A 253 4.06 8.44 1.94
CA THR A 253 4.73 9.56 1.31
C THR A 253 4.93 9.21 -0.15
N VAL A 254 4.20 9.87 -1.05
CA VAL A 254 4.28 9.64 -2.49
C VAL A 254 5.06 10.79 -3.12
N LYS A 255 6.08 10.46 -3.91
CA LYS A 255 6.89 11.44 -4.66
C LYS A 255 6.53 11.38 -6.14
N ILE A 256 5.99 12.46 -6.68
CA ILE A 256 5.54 12.57 -8.06
C ILE A 256 6.40 13.60 -8.78
N HIS A 257 7.22 13.12 -9.71
CA HIS A 257 8.13 13.94 -10.49
C HIS A 257 7.47 14.35 -11.81
N TYR A 258 7.71 15.60 -12.24
CA TYR A 258 7.26 16.08 -13.54
C TYR A 258 7.86 15.26 -14.69
N LYS A 259 7.01 14.93 -15.68
CA LYS A 259 7.41 14.23 -16.91
C LYS A 259 6.89 15.02 -18.12
N PRO A 260 7.75 15.51 -19.03
CA PRO A 260 7.31 16.34 -20.17
C PRO A 260 6.25 15.69 -21.06
N LYS A 261 6.27 14.36 -21.23
CA LYS A 261 5.27 13.62 -22.02
C LYS A 261 3.90 13.50 -21.33
N LYS A 262 3.81 13.78 -20.03
CA LYS A 262 2.59 13.69 -19.22
C LYS A 262 2.50 14.90 -18.28
N PRO A 263 2.32 16.11 -18.81
CA PRO A 263 2.50 17.35 -18.06
C PRO A 263 1.37 17.67 -17.08
N MET A 264 0.25 16.93 -17.13
CA MET A 264 -0.89 16.98 -16.21
C MET A 264 -1.08 15.68 -15.41
N ASN A 265 0.00 14.91 -15.21
CA ASN A 265 -0.03 13.67 -14.43
C ASN A 265 0.75 13.86 -13.12
N GLY A 266 0.26 14.76 -12.27
CA GLY A 266 0.84 15.13 -10.99
C GLY A 266 0.00 14.65 -9.80
N ILE A 267 0.00 15.44 -8.73
CA ILE A 267 -0.66 15.12 -7.46
C ILE A 267 -2.19 15.10 -7.61
N ILE A 268 -2.79 16.06 -8.32
CA ILE A 268 -4.23 16.09 -8.55
C ILE A 268 -4.65 14.88 -9.37
N SER A 269 -3.91 14.53 -10.42
CA SER A 269 -4.16 13.33 -11.21
C SER A 269 -4.00 12.04 -10.41
N TYR A 270 -2.97 11.94 -9.56
CA TYR A 270 -2.78 10.81 -8.64
C TYR A 270 -3.99 10.64 -7.72
N LEU A 271 -4.41 11.70 -7.03
CA LEU A 271 -5.56 11.66 -6.13
C LEU A 271 -6.87 11.34 -6.86
N THR A 272 -7.07 11.88 -8.07
CA THR A 272 -8.23 11.57 -8.93
C THR A 272 -8.30 10.08 -9.26
N ASN A 273 -7.16 9.44 -9.54
CA ASN A 273 -7.11 8.01 -9.83
C ASN A 273 -7.37 7.16 -8.57
N GLU A 274 -6.85 7.58 -7.41
CA GLU A 274 -7.07 6.85 -6.14
C GLU A 274 -8.54 6.91 -5.70
N CYS A 275 -9.23 8.05 -5.85
CA CYS A 275 -10.64 8.16 -5.46
C CYS A 275 -11.65 7.80 -6.57
N GLY A 276 -11.19 7.61 -7.81
CA GLY A 276 -12.03 7.22 -8.94
C GLY A 276 -12.92 8.35 -9.52
N GLU A 277 -12.84 9.57 -8.99
CA GLU A 277 -13.57 10.75 -9.49
C GLU A 277 -12.72 12.03 -9.36
N ASN A 278 -13.21 13.17 -9.84
CA ASN A 278 -12.55 14.46 -9.68
C ASN A 278 -12.35 14.80 -8.18
N VAL A 279 -11.13 15.21 -7.81
CA VAL A 279 -10.74 15.48 -6.41
C VAL A 279 -11.58 16.56 -5.71
N SER A 280 -12.12 17.53 -6.46
CA SER A 280 -12.98 18.57 -5.91
C SER A 280 -14.39 18.07 -5.64
N LYS A 281 -14.91 17.18 -6.49
CA LYS A 281 -16.21 16.52 -6.28
C LYS A 281 -16.16 15.53 -5.11
N ALA A 282 -15.06 14.77 -5.03
CA ALA A 282 -14.79 13.86 -3.91
C ALA A 282 -14.48 14.60 -2.59
N GLY A 283 -14.37 15.93 -2.60
CA GLY A 283 -14.09 16.73 -1.41
C GLY A 283 -12.67 16.58 -0.84
N ILE A 284 -11.74 15.95 -1.57
CA ILE A 284 -10.33 15.74 -1.16
C ILE A 284 -9.52 17.03 -1.29
N VAL A 285 -9.76 17.75 -2.38
CA VAL A 285 -9.13 19.05 -2.66
C VAL A 285 -10.23 20.08 -2.83
N GLU A 286 -10.33 21.02 -1.90
CA GLU A 286 -11.25 22.14 -2.03
C GLU A 286 -10.62 23.21 -2.91
N VAL A 287 -11.34 23.64 -3.95
CA VAL A 287 -10.88 24.70 -4.87
C VAL A 287 -11.76 25.93 -4.70
N SER A 288 -11.13 27.05 -4.37
CA SER A 288 -11.80 28.34 -4.19
C SER A 288 -11.07 29.43 -4.97
N ALA A 289 -11.73 30.57 -5.18
CA ALA A 289 -11.18 31.67 -5.94
C ALA A 289 -11.58 33.03 -5.34
N SER A 290 -10.89 34.09 -5.78
CA SER A 290 -11.21 35.47 -5.41
C SER A 290 -12.59 35.92 -5.91
N SER A 291 -12.96 35.50 -7.11
CA SER A 291 -14.25 35.79 -7.73
C SER A 291 -14.50 34.84 -8.90
N THR A 292 -15.75 34.71 -9.31
CA THR A 292 -16.16 34.04 -10.56
C THR A 292 -16.97 35.02 -11.40
N ILE A 293 -16.83 34.96 -12.72
CA ILE A 293 -17.58 35.83 -13.64
C ILE A 293 -19.09 35.52 -13.63
N SER A 294 -19.44 34.27 -13.29
CA SER A 294 -20.81 33.77 -13.28
C SER A 294 -20.91 32.54 -12.36
N SER A 295 -22.13 32.18 -11.98
CA SER A 295 -22.45 30.97 -11.22
C SER A 295 -22.62 29.72 -12.12
N LEU A 296 -22.35 29.83 -13.42
CA LEU A 296 -22.38 28.68 -14.33
C LEU A 296 -21.26 27.69 -13.99
N GLN A 297 -21.59 26.39 -14.02
CA GLN A 297 -20.67 25.33 -13.66
C GLN A 297 -19.39 25.32 -14.52
N CYS A 298 -19.49 25.65 -15.81
CA CYS A 298 -18.34 25.70 -16.72
C CYS A 298 -17.27 26.73 -16.32
N TYR A 299 -17.62 27.73 -15.49
CA TYR A 299 -16.71 28.75 -14.96
C TYR A 299 -16.28 28.52 -13.52
N SER A 300 -16.66 27.39 -12.93
CA SER A 300 -16.38 27.07 -11.54
C SER A 300 -14.87 26.96 -11.29
N PRO A 301 -14.36 27.40 -10.12
CA PRO A 301 -12.98 27.14 -9.71
C PRO A 301 -12.65 25.65 -9.74
N ALA A 302 -13.61 24.77 -9.44
CA ALA A 302 -13.40 23.32 -9.45
C ALA A 302 -13.04 22.75 -10.84
N SER A 303 -13.39 23.44 -11.94
CA SER A 303 -13.13 22.97 -13.31
C SER A 303 -11.64 22.77 -13.59
N VAL A 304 -10.76 23.52 -12.92
CA VAL A 304 -9.31 23.47 -13.13
C VAL A 304 -8.64 22.16 -12.68
N THR A 305 -9.36 21.29 -11.97
CA THR A 305 -8.89 19.96 -11.56
C THR A 305 -9.45 18.86 -12.46
N ASP A 306 -10.34 19.19 -13.40
CA ASP A 306 -10.87 18.23 -14.38
C ASP A 306 -10.10 18.33 -15.70
N PHE A 307 -9.05 17.53 -15.81
CA PHE A 307 -8.18 17.53 -17.00
C PHE A 307 -8.81 16.84 -18.22
N LYS A 308 -10.03 16.29 -18.10
CA LYS A 308 -10.77 15.67 -19.21
C LYS A 308 -11.79 16.63 -19.83
N SER A 309 -12.15 17.70 -19.13
CA SER A 309 -13.05 18.75 -19.62
C SER A 309 -12.26 19.90 -20.26
N ASP A 310 -12.94 20.67 -21.11
CA ASP A 310 -12.47 21.97 -21.60
C ASP A 310 -13.11 23.15 -20.82
N ASP A 311 -13.89 22.85 -19.78
CA ASP A 311 -14.34 23.85 -18.80
C ASP A 311 -13.13 24.55 -18.15
N TYR A 312 -13.32 25.79 -17.71
CA TYR A 312 -12.21 26.62 -17.26
C TYR A 312 -12.65 27.60 -16.20
N PHE A 313 -11.76 27.95 -15.28
CA PHE A 313 -12.04 29.00 -14.32
C PHE A 313 -11.98 30.38 -15.00
N PHE A 314 -12.92 31.26 -14.69
CA PHE A 314 -12.96 32.63 -15.16
C PHE A 314 -13.39 33.59 -14.04
N SER A 315 -12.49 34.46 -13.62
CA SER A 315 -12.75 35.49 -12.60
C SER A 315 -13.33 36.80 -13.17
N LEU A 316 -13.71 37.72 -12.29
CA LEU A 316 -13.96 39.12 -12.65
C LEU A 316 -12.67 39.83 -13.09
N ASN A 317 -12.82 40.90 -13.89
CA ASN A 317 -11.72 41.76 -14.32
C ASN A 317 -11.35 42.80 -13.24
N ILE A 318 -10.76 42.34 -12.14
CA ILE A 318 -10.35 43.15 -10.99
C ILE A 318 -8.90 42.78 -10.64
N PRO A 319 -8.01 43.70 -10.26
CA PRO A 319 -6.63 43.36 -9.88
C PRO A 319 -6.53 42.26 -8.81
N ASN A 320 -5.43 41.50 -8.82
CA ASN A 320 -5.09 40.50 -7.80
C ASN A 320 -6.01 39.27 -7.71
N GLN A 321 -6.54 38.80 -8.85
CA GLN A 321 -7.34 37.57 -8.89
C GLN A 321 -6.49 36.34 -8.54
N TRP A 322 -7.10 35.39 -7.86
CA TRP A 322 -6.45 34.17 -7.44
C TRP A 322 -7.37 32.96 -7.46
N ILE A 323 -6.75 31.79 -7.56
CA ILE A 323 -7.36 30.49 -7.33
C ILE A 323 -6.52 29.72 -6.31
N MET A 324 -7.18 29.01 -5.40
CA MET A 324 -6.57 28.34 -4.26
C MET A 324 -7.03 26.89 -4.18
N TYR A 325 -6.08 26.01 -3.87
CA TYR A 325 -6.26 24.59 -3.62
C TYR A 325 -5.97 24.32 -2.15
N HIS A 326 -6.94 23.75 -1.46
CA HIS A 326 -6.81 23.29 -0.09
C HIS A 326 -6.84 21.76 -0.06
N PHE A 327 -5.69 21.17 0.22
CA PHE A 327 -5.51 19.72 0.36
C PHE A 327 -5.80 19.34 1.82
N LYS A 328 -7.01 18.85 2.10
CA LYS A 328 -7.53 18.73 3.48
C LYS A 328 -6.68 17.84 4.38
N ASP A 329 -6.59 16.55 4.04
CA ASP A 329 -5.86 15.55 4.83
C ASP A 329 -4.44 15.29 4.28
N HIS A 330 -3.86 16.23 3.54
CA HIS A 330 -2.56 16.04 2.90
C HIS A 330 -1.65 17.24 3.07
N ILE A 331 -0.37 16.96 3.34
CA ILE A 331 0.71 17.94 3.29
C ILE A 331 1.43 17.80 1.96
N ILE A 332 1.53 18.89 1.23
CA ILE A 332 2.21 18.98 -0.05
C ILE A 332 3.55 19.69 0.12
N THR A 333 4.59 19.17 -0.52
CA THR A 333 5.86 19.88 -0.74
C THR A 333 6.06 20.00 -2.24
N PRO A 334 5.63 21.11 -2.86
CA PRO A 334 5.62 21.24 -4.30
C PRO A 334 7.03 21.48 -4.84
N THR A 335 7.34 20.83 -5.96
CA THR A 335 8.62 20.95 -6.67
C THR A 335 8.48 21.61 -8.04
N SER A 336 7.31 21.50 -8.65
CA SER A 336 6.92 22.30 -9.82
C SER A 336 5.39 22.32 -9.94
N TYR A 337 4.87 23.15 -10.83
CA TYR A 337 3.46 23.17 -11.18
C TYR A 337 3.30 23.34 -12.70
N SER A 338 2.23 22.77 -13.25
CA SER A 338 1.84 22.95 -14.65
C SER A 338 0.54 23.73 -14.75
N ILE A 339 0.40 24.53 -15.80
CA ILE A 339 -0.83 25.28 -16.13
C ILE A 339 -1.22 24.98 -17.57
N LYS A 340 -2.50 24.72 -17.81
CA LYS A 340 -3.14 24.69 -19.13
C LYS A 340 -3.83 26.04 -19.34
N SER A 341 -3.36 26.78 -20.34
CA SER A 341 -3.96 28.06 -20.75
C SER A 341 -5.36 27.85 -21.35
N ASN A 342 -6.12 28.93 -21.49
CA ASN A 342 -7.50 28.88 -21.97
C ASN A 342 -7.59 28.68 -23.51
N CYS A 343 -8.81 28.76 -24.03
CA CYS A 343 -9.10 28.54 -25.45
C CYS A 343 -8.73 29.72 -26.37
N ASP A 344 -8.29 30.85 -25.82
CA ASP A 344 -7.99 32.05 -26.61
C ASP A 344 -6.72 31.89 -27.43
N GLY A 345 -6.64 32.63 -28.54
CA GLY A 345 -5.41 32.74 -29.34
C GLY A 345 -4.29 33.49 -28.62
N THR A 346 -3.16 33.67 -29.32
CA THR A 346 -2.07 34.54 -28.85
C THR A 346 -2.59 35.95 -28.54
N ASN A 347 -2.10 36.52 -27.45
CA ASN A 347 -2.51 37.79 -26.86
C ASN A 347 -3.94 37.81 -26.28
N GLY A 348 -4.54 36.63 -26.07
CA GLY A 348 -5.79 36.46 -25.31
C GLY A 348 -5.62 36.63 -23.79
N ASN A 349 -6.63 36.23 -23.02
CA ASN A 349 -6.70 36.41 -21.56
C ASN A 349 -5.79 35.42 -20.79
N HIS A 350 -4.58 35.19 -21.31
CA HIS A 350 -3.58 34.28 -20.77
C HIS A 350 -2.76 34.95 -19.67
N PRO A 351 -2.48 34.26 -18.54
CA PRO A 351 -1.61 34.78 -17.50
C PRO A 351 -0.24 35.19 -18.05
N LYS A 352 0.22 36.38 -17.64
CA LYS A 352 1.51 36.96 -18.04
C LYS A 352 2.44 37.19 -16.85
N GLU A 353 1.85 37.47 -15.68
CA GLU A 353 2.58 37.78 -14.47
C GLU A 353 1.77 37.32 -13.24
N TRP A 354 2.41 36.51 -12.40
CA TRP A 354 1.76 35.86 -11.27
C TRP A 354 2.75 35.45 -10.20
N ILE A 355 2.20 35.14 -9.02
CA ILE A 355 2.92 34.53 -7.90
C ILE A 355 2.23 33.20 -7.57
N PHE A 356 3.04 32.16 -7.35
CA PHE A 356 2.59 30.89 -6.79
C PHE A 356 3.04 30.80 -5.33
N GLU A 357 2.08 30.63 -4.43
CA GLU A 357 2.29 30.73 -2.98
C GLU A 357 1.81 29.46 -2.26
N GLY A 358 2.48 29.13 -1.15
CA GLY A 358 2.11 28.04 -0.26
C GLY A 358 1.82 28.54 1.14
N SER A 359 0.84 27.92 1.80
CA SER A 359 0.48 28.22 3.18
C SER A 359 0.14 26.94 3.97
N GLU A 360 0.42 26.98 5.27
CA GLU A 360 0.08 25.92 6.21
C GLU A 360 -1.27 26.17 6.89
N ASP A 361 -1.65 27.44 7.05
CA ASP A 361 -2.83 27.90 7.81
C ASP A 361 -3.87 28.65 6.96
N GLY A 362 -3.59 28.91 5.68
CA GLY A 362 -4.43 29.69 4.77
C GLY A 362 -4.35 31.21 5.00
N ILE A 363 -3.64 31.65 6.04
CA ILE A 363 -3.55 33.05 6.48
C ILE A 363 -2.18 33.64 6.11
N LYS A 364 -1.10 32.93 6.46
CA LYS A 364 0.28 33.33 6.20
C LYS A 364 0.79 32.63 4.94
N TRP A 365 1.15 33.42 3.94
CA TRP A 365 1.55 32.92 2.62
C TRP A 365 3.06 33.08 2.43
N LYS A 366 3.68 32.05 1.86
CA LYS A 366 5.09 32.05 1.45
C LYS A 366 5.13 31.95 -0.07
N GLU A 367 5.79 32.91 -0.71
CA GLU A 367 6.08 32.85 -2.13
C GLU A 367 6.98 31.64 -2.44
N LEU A 368 6.53 30.79 -3.37
CA LEU A 368 7.22 29.60 -3.85
C LEU A 368 7.85 29.85 -5.22
N ASP A 369 7.14 30.61 -6.07
CA ASP A 369 7.59 31.03 -7.40
C ASP A 369 6.94 32.36 -7.80
N SER A 370 7.60 33.10 -8.68
CA SER A 370 7.12 34.37 -9.21
C SER A 370 7.54 34.51 -10.68
N GLN A 371 6.58 34.88 -11.51
CA GLN A 371 6.74 34.98 -12.96
C GLN A 371 6.34 36.38 -13.39
N ILE A 372 7.19 37.04 -14.18
CA ILE A 372 6.98 38.41 -14.68
C ILE A 372 7.17 38.40 -16.19
N ASN A 373 6.21 38.98 -16.92
CA ASN A 373 6.23 39.07 -18.38
C ASN A 373 6.49 37.72 -19.08
N ASN A 374 5.90 36.64 -18.56
CA ASN A 374 6.09 35.29 -19.04
C ASN A 374 5.18 35.00 -20.24
N ASN A 375 5.74 34.49 -21.33
CA ASN A 375 5.05 34.19 -22.58
C ASN A 375 4.73 32.69 -22.78
N SER A 376 5.09 31.83 -21.83
CA SER A 376 4.98 30.37 -21.97
C SER A 376 3.53 29.88 -22.05
N LEU A 377 2.56 30.70 -21.63
CA LEU A 377 1.13 30.41 -21.69
C LEU A 377 0.40 31.24 -22.77
N ASN A 378 1.11 32.04 -23.58
CA ASN A 378 0.49 32.99 -24.53
C ASN A 378 -0.04 32.33 -25.82
N GLY A 379 -1.02 31.44 -25.68
CA GLY A 379 -1.68 30.78 -26.79
C GLY A 379 -2.66 29.73 -26.35
N ARG A 380 -3.39 29.16 -27.32
CA ARG A 380 -4.52 28.26 -27.07
C ARG A 380 -4.08 26.92 -26.47
N TYR A 381 -4.64 26.57 -25.31
CA TYR A 381 -4.48 25.28 -24.62
C TYR A 381 -3.03 24.81 -24.46
N ILE A 382 -2.10 25.76 -24.32
CA ILE A 382 -0.69 25.47 -24.06
C ILE A 382 -0.56 24.95 -22.64
N ILE A 383 0.26 23.91 -22.48
CA ILE A 383 0.64 23.40 -21.16
C ILE A 383 2.10 23.76 -20.93
N ALA A 384 2.36 24.56 -19.89
CA ALA A 384 3.71 24.90 -19.45
C ALA A 384 3.94 24.45 -18.01
N ASN A 385 5.15 24.00 -17.70
CA ASN A 385 5.58 23.61 -16.37
C ASN A 385 6.61 24.61 -15.82
N PHE A 386 6.48 24.94 -14.55
CA PHE A 386 7.30 25.94 -13.86
C PHE A 386 7.94 25.30 -12.63
N PRO A 387 9.29 25.16 -12.59
CA PRO A 387 9.99 24.60 -11.45
C PRO A 387 10.02 25.56 -10.26
N ILE A 388 9.77 25.04 -9.07
CA ILE A 388 9.81 25.78 -7.81
C ILE A 388 11.20 25.64 -7.19
N LYS A 389 11.82 26.75 -6.79
CA LYS A 389 13.14 26.72 -6.13
C LYS A 389 13.02 26.50 -4.62
N LYS A 390 11.97 27.03 -4.00
CA LYS A 390 11.76 27.00 -2.55
C LYS A 390 10.69 25.97 -2.19
N HIS A 391 11.14 24.78 -1.82
CA HIS A 391 10.25 23.70 -1.41
C HIS A 391 9.78 23.90 0.03
N VAL A 392 8.51 24.23 0.20
CA VAL A 392 7.90 24.46 1.50
C VAL A 392 6.75 23.49 1.70
N LYS A 393 6.65 22.90 2.89
CA LYS A 393 5.48 22.10 3.29
C LYS A 393 4.28 23.03 3.44
N CYS A 394 3.18 22.70 2.78
CA CYS A 394 1.95 23.49 2.79
C CYS A 394 0.72 22.60 2.58
N LYS A 395 -0.44 23.10 2.99
CA LYS A 395 -1.77 22.49 2.74
C LYS A 395 -2.58 23.31 1.74
N TYR A 396 -2.28 24.59 1.68
CA TYR A 396 -2.88 25.54 0.78
C TYR A 396 -1.87 25.94 -0.27
N LEU A 397 -2.28 25.89 -1.54
CA LEU A 397 -1.51 26.40 -2.67
C LEU A 397 -2.37 27.43 -3.39
N ARG A 398 -1.80 28.59 -3.71
CA ARG A 398 -2.53 29.68 -4.36
C ARG A 398 -1.76 30.18 -5.57
N PHE A 399 -2.46 30.24 -6.69
CA PHE A 399 -2.01 30.92 -7.89
C PHE A 399 -2.67 32.30 -7.94
N LYS A 400 -1.87 33.36 -7.97
CA LYS A 400 -2.36 34.75 -7.92
C LYS A 400 -1.79 35.55 -9.08
N GLN A 401 -2.66 36.04 -9.96
CA GLN A 401 -2.27 36.99 -11.01
C GLN A 401 -2.03 38.37 -10.39
N THR A 402 -0.81 38.90 -10.55
CA THR A 402 -0.36 40.13 -9.86
C THR A 402 -0.29 41.35 -10.76
N GLY A 403 -0.50 41.18 -12.06
CA GLY A 403 -0.60 42.27 -13.02
C GLY A 403 -1.56 41.95 -14.16
N LYS A 404 -1.34 42.56 -15.31
CA LYS A 404 -2.25 42.40 -16.46
C LYS A 404 -1.90 41.13 -17.22
N ASN A 405 -2.90 40.37 -17.64
CA ASN A 405 -2.75 39.27 -18.58
C ASN A 405 -2.30 39.77 -19.98
N TRP A 406 -2.14 38.86 -20.94
CA TRP A 406 -1.70 39.21 -22.29
C TRP A 406 -2.71 40.09 -23.06
N ASN A 407 -4.00 40.00 -22.73
CA ASN A 407 -5.08 40.87 -23.23
C ASN A 407 -5.24 42.19 -22.44
N GLN A 408 -4.21 42.60 -21.68
CA GLN A 408 -4.18 43.86 -20.92
C GLN A 408 -5.29 44.01 -19.86
N SER A 409 -5.88 42.90 -19.43
CA SER A 409 -6.95 42.82 -18.44
C SER A 409 -6.47 42.17 -17.14
N PHE A 410 -7.23 42.29 -16.06
CA PHE A 410 -6.90 41.73 -14.74
C PHE A 410 -7.64 40.43 -14.41
N ASP A 411 -8.54 40.00 -15.29
CA ASP A 411 -9.20 38.71 -15.18
C ASP A 411 -8.20 37.55 -15.30
N LEU A 412 -8.45 36.52 -14.52
CA LEU A 412 -7.68 35.28 -14.47
C LEU A 412 -8.51 34.18 -15.13
N ILE A 413 -7.97 33.61 -16.21
CA ILE A 413 -8.56 32.48 -16.92
C ILE A 413 -7.53 31.36 -17.05
N ILE A 414 -7.87 30.17 -16.53
CA ILE A 414 -7.07 28.95 -16.70
C ILE A 414 -8.00 27.75 -16.87
N THR A 415 -7.61 26.80 -17.74
CA THR A 415 -8.38 25.56 -17.97
C THR A 415 -7.96 24.46 -17.01
N GLY A 416 -6.70 24.45 -16.57
CA GLY A 416 -6.26 23.42 -15.64
C GLY A 416 -4.94 23.77 -14.96
N MET A 417 -4.75 23.22 -13.76
CA MET A 417 -3.49 23.34 -13.03
C MET A 417 -3.16 22.02 -12.35
N GLU A 418 -1.89 21.64 -12.39
CA GLU A 418 -1.37 20.43 -11.76
C GLU A 418 -0.15 20.75 -10.90
N ILE A 419 0.02 20.02 -9.81
CA ILE A 419 1.11 20.19 -8.86
C ILE A 419 1.98 18.92 -8.86
N PHE A 420 3.29 19.10 -8.85
CA PHE A 420 4.28 18.03 -8.74
C PHE A 420 5.07 18.19 -7.45
N GLY A 421 5.59 17.08 -6.92
CA GLY A 421 6.37 17.09 -5.69
C GLY A 421 6.03 15.94 -4.78
N ILE A 422 6.05 16.21 -3.48
CA ILE A 422 5.81 15.20 -2.45
C ILE A 422 4.42 15.44 -1.86
N ILE A 423 3.60 14.40 -1.83
CA ILE A 423 2.35 14.36 -1.06
C ILE A 423 2.53 13.38 0.10
N LYS A 424 2.15 13.83 1.29
CA LYS A 424 2.14 12.99 2.50
C LYS A 424 0.76 13.08 3.11
N ASN A 425 0.17 11.93 3.45
CA ASN A 425 -1.03 11.92 4.27
C ASN A 425 -0.70 12.62 5.60
N GLN A 426 -1.51 13.60 5.96
CA GLN A 426 -1.37 14.23 7.24
C GLN A 426 -1.85 13.22 8.29
N SER A 427 -0.92 12.54 8.96
CA SER A 427 -1.23 12.05 10.31
C SER A 427 -1.60 13.28 11.11
N ARG A 428 -2.83 13.33 11.61
CA ARG A 428 -3.45 14.54 12.18
C ARG A 428 -2.71 15.12 13.42
N ASN A 429 -1.56 14.57 13.80
CA ASN A 429 -0.73 14.91 14.95
C ASN A 429 0.16 16.15 14.81
N ASP A 430 0.25 16.77 13.64
CA ASP A 430 1.11 17.97 13.42
C ASP A 430 0.30 19.29 13.57
N LYS A 431 -0.48 19.46 14.63
CA LYS A 431 -1.10 20.75 15.00
C LYS A 431 -0.73 21.17 16.41
#